data_AF-A0A5J6L492-F1
#
_entry.id   AF-A0A5J6L492-F1
#
_cell.length_a   1.000
_cell.length_b   1.000
_cell.length_c   1.000
_cell.angle_alpha   90.00
_cell.angle_beta   90.00
_cell.angle_gamma   90.00
#
_symmetry.space_group_name_H-M   'P 1'
#
loop_
_entity.id
_entity.type
_entity.pdbx_description
1 polymer ?
#
loop_
_entity_poly.entity_id
_entity_poly.type
_entity_poly.pdbx_seq_one_letter_code
_entity_poly.pdbx_strand_id
1 'polypeptide(L)'
;MDVVQKLWDAWDADAIINDRTRGLWVDPDRIRRIDHVGEHFRVEGPLAIPRSPQNQPVLVQAGQSPAGIELGSSVADLIYTVQPDRADAEAFYASYKRKVQDKGRDPEKVRILPGIMPITGRTQKEAEELAKELENCIHETNGRRMLEHFLDMDLSDLELTDRIPQERFIPDPSRMERWNLFRQLAEERTVWELMLHLSRAVGHRVMVATPDKIAESMIEWFESRACDGYNFNMPSIPLGMNAVFDLLVPELQERGYFRDDYVGDTFRERSGLAMTQEELGKARATHLV
;
A
#
# COMPACT_ATOMS: atom_id res chain seq x y z
N MET A 1 -16.57 11.02 -0.61
CA MET A 1 -15.30 11.77 -0.54
C MET A 1 -15.52 13.26 -0.68
N ASP A 2 -16.34 13.67 -1.64
CA ASP A 2 -16.65 15.08 -1.96
C ASP A 2 -17.03 15.94 -0.75
N VAL A 3 -17.90 15.43 0.14
CA VAL A 3 -18.32 16.16 1.36
C VAL A 3 -17.11 16.50 2.24
N VAL A 4 -16.24 15.52 2.47
CA VAL A 4 -15.11 15.65 3.39
C VAL A 4 -14.04 16.58 2.80
N GLN A 5 -13.76 16.48 1.49
CA GLN A 5 -12.82 17.39 0.81
C GLN A 5 -13.34 18.83 0.85
N LYS A 6 -14.63 19.06 0.58
CA LYS A 6 -15.26 20.37 0.73
C LYS A 6 -15.13 20.91 2.16
N LEU A 7 -15.27 20.06 3.18
CA LEU A 7 -15.09 20.46 4.58
C LEU A 7 -13.64 20.86 4.89
N TRP A 8 -12.64 20.15 4.36
CA TRP A 8 -11.24 20.52 4.53
C TRP A 8 -10.88 21.83 3.82
N ASP A 9 -11.53 22.13 2.69
CA ASP A 9 -11.33 23.36 1.92
C ASP A 9 -12.23 24.52 2.37
N ALA A 10 -13.04 24.31 3.43
CA ALA A 10 -13.95 25.33 3.95
C ALA A 10 -13.23 26.54 4.57
N TRP A 11 -11.96 26.37 4.96
CA TRP A 11 -11.11 27.43 5.49
C TRP A 11 -10.01 27.78 4.48
N ASP A 12 -9.87 29.07 4.14
CA ASP A 12 -8.72 29.52 3.34
C ASP A 12 -7.40 29.39 4.10
N ALA A 13 -6.30 29.40 3.35
CA ALA A 13 -4.93 29.23 3.85
C ALA A 13 -4.56 30.25 4.94
N ASP A 14 -5.08 31.46 4.78
CA ASP A 14 -4.79 32.67 5.54
C ASP A 14 -6.01 33.13 6.36
N ALA A 15 -6.98 32.22 6.62
CA ALA A 15 -8.12 32.51 7.48
C ALA A 15 -7.68 32.89 8.91
N ILE A 16 -6.62 32.29 9.42
CA ILE A 16 -6.07 32.61 10.75
C ILE A 16 -5.18 33.86 10.66
N ILE A 17 -5.59 34.96 11.31
CA ILE A 17 -4.86 36.23 11.34
C ILE A 17 -3.95 36.32 12.57
N ASN A 18 -4.47 35.95 13.75
CA ASN A 18 -3.78 36.11 15.05
C ASN A 18 -3.28 37.54 15.38
N ASP A 19 -4.04 38.58 15.05
CA ASP A 19 -3.73 39.97 15.40
C ASP A 19 -4.20 40.32 16.82
N ARG A 20 -3.26 40.35 17.77
CA ARG A 20 -3.51 40.71 19.17
C ARG A 20 -3.86 42.19 19.38
N THR A 21 -3.35 43.08 18.54
CA THR A 21 -3.56 44.53 18.67
C THR A 21 -4.99 44.90 18.28
N ARG A 22 -5.48 44.29 17.19
CA ARG A 22 -6.86 44.47 16.69
C ARG A 22 -7.88 43.54 17.37
N GLY A 23 -7.42 42.55 18.14
CA GLY A 23 -8.28 41.54 18.76
C GLY A 23 -8.91 40.57 17.76
N LEU A 24 -8.23 40.31 16.63
CA LEU A 24 -8.73 39.47 15.55
C LEU A 24 -7.99 38.15 15.52
N TRP A 25 -8.68 37.06 15.83
CA TRP A 25 -8.11 35.71 15.70
C TRP A 25 -8.19 35.18 14.26
N VAL A 26 -9.33 35.41 13.60
CA VAL A 26 -9.68 34.82 12.31
C VAL A 26 -10.41 35.83 11.43
N ASP A 27 -10.28 35.67 10.11
CA ASP A 27 -11.08 36.36 9.10
C ASP A 27 -12.36 35.56 8.81
N PRO A 28 -13.56 36.02 9.22
CA PRO A 28 -14.80 35.28 9.01
C PRO A 28 -15.16 35.16 7.52
N ASP A 29 -14.72 36.09 6.66
CA ASP A 29 -15.01 36.06 5.23
C ASP A 29 -14.20 34.95 4.49
N ARG A 30 -13.21 34.37 5.19
CA ARG A 30 -12.35 33.28 4.72
C ARG A 30 -12.78 31.90 5.21
N ILE A 31 -13.94 31.81 5.86
CA ILE A 31 -14.56 30.57 6.29
C ILE A 31 -15.91 30.44 5.59
N ARG A 32 -16.09 29.35 4.85
CA ARG A 32 -17.28 29.15 4.01
C ARG A 32 -18.00 27.87 4.37
N ARG A 33 -19.34 27.97 4.45
CA ARG A 33 -20.22 26.79 4.44
C ARG A 33 -20.00 26.01 3.15
N ILE A 34 -20.23 24.70 3.22
CA ILE A 34 -20.14 23.82 2.06
C ILE A 34 -21.51 23.58 1.42
N ASP A 35 -22.59 23.79 2.20
CA ASP A 35 -24.00 23.66 1.82
C ASP A 35 -24.28 22.45 0.91
N HIS A 36 -23.67 21.31 1.24
CA HIS A 36 -23.75 20.10 0.45
C HIS A 36 -25.13 19.47 0.59
N VAL A 37 -25.78 19.20 -0.54
CA VAL A 37 -27.00 18.40 -0.64
C VAL A 37 -26.76 17.37 -1.73
N GLY A 38 -26.66 16.10 -1.33
CA GLY A 38 -26.48 14.97 -2.23
C GLY A 38 -27.47 13.85 -1.91
N GLU A 39 -27.37 12.75 -2.66
CA GLU A 39 -28.25 11.58 -2.49
C GLU A 39 -28.14 10.96 -1.08
N HIS A 40 -26.92 10.86 -0.55
CA HIS A 40 -26.66 10.18 0.73
C HIS A 40 -26.44 11.13 1.90
N PHE A 41 -26.04 12.39 1.64
CA PHE A 41 -25.62 13.32 2.68
C PHE A 41 -26.17 14.72 2.46
N ARG A 42 -26.54 15.37 3.56
CA ARG A 42 -26.84 16.80 3.62
C ARG A 42 -26.02 17.43 4.74
N VAL A 43 -25.03 18.25 4.38
CA VAL A 43 -24.04 18.78 5.33
C VAL A 43 -23.84 20.26 5.07
N GLU A 44 -24.05 21.06 6.10
CA GLU A 44 -23.96 22.53 6.03
C GLU A 44 -22.50 23.04 6.03
N GLY A 45 -21.67 22.52 6.94
CA GLY A 45 -20.35 23.10 7.22
C GLY A 45 -20.45 24.49 7.90
N PRO A 46 -19.33 25.23 8.04
CA PRO A 46 -17.96 24.81 7.76
C PRO A 46 -17.47 23.74 8.75
N LEU A 47 -16.31 23.15 8.49
CA LEU A 47 -15.62 22.34 9.48
C LEU A 47 -15.20 23.21 10.68
N ALA A 48 -15.31 22.68 11.91
CA ALA A 48 -15.00 23.45 13.13
C ALA A 48 -13.49 23.62 13.41
N ILE A 49 -12.63 23.12 12.53
CA ILE A 49 -11.17 23.19 12.65
C ILE A 49 -10.58 23.81 11.38
N PRO A 50 -9.50 24.59 11.51
CA PRO A 50 -8.81 25.17 10.37
C PRO A 50 -8.09 24.11 9.54
N ARG A 51 -7.73 24.51 8.32
CA ARG A 51 -6.99 23.66 7.38
C ARG A 51 -5.61 23.30 7.94
N SER A 52 -5.15 22.08 7.67
CA SER A 52 -3.83 21.61 8.08
C SER A 52 -2.70 22.22 7.20
N PRO A 53 -1.42 22.18 7.63
CA PRO A 53 -0.28 22.63 6.82
C PRO A 53 -0.16 21.94 5.45
N GLN A 54 -0.69 20.72 5.29
CA GLN A 54 -0.72 19.99 4.01
C GLN A 54 -2.03 20.12 3.24
N ASN A 55 -2.88 21.06 3.64
CA ASN A 55 -4.23 21.31 3.14
C ASN A 55 -5.20 20.18 3.47
N GLN A 56 -5.02 19.02 2.84
CA GLN A 56 -5.82 17.82 3.04
C GLN A 56 -4.91 16.64 3.46
N PRO A 57 -5.40 15.72 4.31
CA PRO A 57 -4.70 14.47 4.58
C PRO A 57 -4.36 13.73 3.28
N VAL A 58 -3.26 12.99 3.28
CA VAL A 58 -2.92 12.09 2.17
C VAL A 58 -3.96 10.98 2.09
N LEU A 59 -4.53 10.78 0.91
CA LEU A 59 -5.59 9.80 0.65
C LEU A 59 -5.00 8.49 0.14
N VAL A 60 -5.14 7.44 0.94
CA VAL A 60 -4.71 6.08 0.58
C VAL A 60 -5.93 5.23 0.24
N GLN A 61 -5.85 4.47 -0.85
CA GLN A 61 -6.91 3.56 -1.29
C GLN A 61 -6.32 2.21 -1.71
N ALA A 62 -7.05 1.11 -1.47
CA ALA A 62 -6.55 -0.25 -1.67
C ALA A 62 -7.51 -1.18 -2.44
N GLY A 63 -8.50 -0.62 -3.13
CA GLY A 63 -9.54 -1.40 -3.81
C GLY A 63 -9.14 -1.74 -5.24
N GLN A 64 -9.00 -3.03 -5.53
CA GLN A 64 -8.65 -3.54 -6.86
C GLN A 64 -9.88 -3.89 -7.73
N SER A 65 -11.09 -3.91 -7.17
CA SER A 65 -12.31 -4.10 -7.97
C SER A 65 -12.53 -2.94 -8.95
N PRO A 66 -13.36 -3.10 -10.02
CA PRO A 66 -13.65 -2.01 -10.95
C PRO A 66 -14.13 -0.72 -10.26
N ALA A 67 -15.00 -0.85 -9.25
CA ALA A 67 -15.46 0.28 -8.44
C ALA A 67 -14.36 0.85 -7.53
N GLY A 68 -13.49 -0.01 -6.99
CA GLY A 68 -12.33 0.40 -6.20
C GLY A 68 -11.31 1.19 -7.02
N ILE A 69 -10.97 0.70 -8.22
CA ILE A 69 -10.11 1.39 -9.18
C ILE A 69 -10.74 2.72 -9.60
N GLU A 70 -12.04 2.73 -9.86
CA GLU A 70 -12.77 3.94 -10.23
C GLU A 70 -12.67 4.99 -9.12
N LEU A 71 -12.94 4.62 -7.87
CA LEU A 71 -12.80 5.54 -6.74
C LEU A 71 -11.35 6.01 -6.56
N GLY A 72 -10.39 5.08 -6.49
CA GLY A 72 -9.00 5.40 -6.21
C GLY A 72 -8.37 6.30 -7.28
N SER A 73 -8.63 6.02 -8.57
CA SER A 73 -8.14 6.86 -9.67
C SER A 73 -8.74 8.27 -9.66
N SER A 74 -9.92 8.45 -9.08
CA SER A 74 -10.55 9.78 -8.95
C SER A 74 -9.99 10.63 -7.81
N VAL A 75 -9.57 10.05 -6.68
CA VAL A 75 -9.27 10.84 -5.48
C VAL A 75 -7.97 10.49 -4.74
N ALA A 76 -7.43 9.29 -4.91
CA ALA A 76 -6.33 8.82 -4.06
C ALA A 76 -4.99 9.45 -4.46
N ASP A 77 -4.15 9.71 -3.46
CA ASP A 77 -2.74 10.08 -3.60
C ASP A 77 -1.85 8.83 -3.63
N LEU A 78 -2.23 7.79 -2.88
CA LEU A 78 -1.52 6.53 -2.75
C LEU A 78 -2.45 5.34 -3.02
N ILE A 79 -1.98 4.40 -3.84
CA ILE A 79 -2.66 3.15 -4.14
C ILE A 79 -1.87 2.00 -3.54
N TYR A 80 -2.45 1.33 -2.56
CA TYR A 80 -1.94 0.06 -2.06
C TYR A 80 -2.49 -1.07 -2.92
N THR A 81 -1.62 -1.96 -3.39
CA THR A 81 -2.02 -3.02 -4.33
C THR A 81 -1.33 -4.35 -4.02
N VAL A 82 -1.99 -5.45 -4.38
CA VAL A 82 -1.41 -6.79 -4.36
C VAL A 82 -0.92 -7.08 -5.77
N GLN A 83 0.40 -7.17 -5.94
CA GLN A 83 1.03 -7.54 -7.21
C GLN A 83 2.16 -8.55 -6.92
N PRO A 84 1.93 -9.87 -7.10
CA PRO A 84 2.94 -10.88 -6.81
C PRO A 84 3.95 -11.06 -7.94
N ASP A 85 3.54 -10.79 -9.18
CA ASP A 85 4.35 -10.91 -10.40
C ASP A 85 4.64 -9.53 -11.01
N ARG A 86 5.82 -9.39 -11.63
CA ARG A 86 6.27 -8.11 -12.19
C ARG A 86 5.49 -7.72 -13.45
N ALA A 87 5.22 -8.66 -14.36
CA ALA A 87 4.54 -8.36 -15.61
C ALA A 87 3.09 -7.89 -15.34
N ASP A 88 2.41 -8.54 -14.39
CA ASP A 88 1.09 -8.11 -13.93
C ASP A 88 1.15 -6.73 -13.24
N ALA A 89 2.20 -6.47 -12.44
CA ALA A 89 2.42 -5.18 -11.81
C ALA A 89 2.63 -4.05 -12.83
N GLU A 90 3.43 -4.26 -13.87
CA GLU A 90 3.67 -3.31 -14.96
C GLU A 90 2.37 -3.01 -15.74
N ALA A 91 1.61 -4.07 -16.08
CA ALA A 91 0.33 -3.93 -16.75
C ALA A 91 -0.68 -3.14 -15.90
N PHE A 92 -0.76 -3.45 -14.60
CA PHE A 92 -1.60 -2.73 -13.66
C PHE A 92 -1.18 -1.27 -13.53
N TYR A 93 0.11 -1.00 -13.33
CA TYR A 93 0.66 0.34 -13.20
C TYR A 93 0.31 1.20 -14.43
N ALA A 94 0.59 0.71 -15.64
CA ALA A 94 0.31 1.43 -16.88
C ALA A 94 -1.20 1.70 -17.07
N SER A 95 -2.04 0.70 -16.77
CA SER A 95 -3.50 0.83 -16.85
C SER A 95 -4.04 1.85 -15.83
N TYR A 96 -3.56 1.80 -14.59
CA TYR A 96 -4.02 2.66 -13.51
C TYR A 96 -3.62 4.12 -13.75
N LYS A 97 -2.36 4.37 -14.15
CA LYS A 97 -1.86 5.71 -14.49
C LYS A 97 -2.67 6.33 -15.65
N ARG A 98 -3.01 5.53 -16.67
CA ARG A 98 -3.91 5.99 -17.76
C ARG A 98 -5.28 6.42 -17.23
N LYS A 99 -5.89 5.62 -16.35
CA LYS A 99 -7.19 5.98 -15.74
C LYS A 99 -7.14 7.26 -14.92
N VAL A 100 -6.04 7.51 -14.21
CA VAL A 100 -5.81 8.77 -13.49
C VAL A 100 -5.76 9.94 -14.49
N GLN A 101 -5.01 9.77 -15.58
CA GLN A 101 -4.90 10.77 -16.65
C GLN A 101 -6.23 11.05 -17.35
N ASP A 102 -7.01 10.02 -17.67
CA ASP A 102 -8.33 10.13 -18.32
C ASP A 102 -9.33 10.97 -17.49
N LYS A 103 -9.07 11.09 -16.18
CA LYS A 103 -9.85 11.92 -15.24
C LYS A 103 -9.29 13.32 -15.06
N GLY A 104 -8.29 13.72 -15.86
CA GLY A 104 -7.65 15.03 -15.81
C GLY A 104 -6.73 15.22 -14.60
N ARG A 105 -6.35 14.15 -13.90
CA ARG A 105 -5.38 14.20 -12.80
C ARG A 105 -3.98 13.90 -13.33
N ASP A 106 -2.98 14.45 -12.66
CA ASP A 106 -1.58 14.16 -12.97
C ASP A 106 -1.22 12.73 -12.50
N PRO A 107 -0.95 11.79 -13.42
CA PRO A 107 -0.59 10.42 -13.05
C PRO A 107 0.70 10.33 -12.23
N GLU A 108 1.59 11.32 -12.34
CA GLU A 108 2.84 11.36 -11.59
C GLU A 108 2.65 11.76 -10.13
N LYS A 109 1.46 12.24 -9.75
CA LYS A 109 1.09 12.59 -8.37
C LYS A 109 0.28 11.52 -7.64
N VAL A 110 0.03 10.39 -8.30
CA VAL A 110 -0.61 9.21 -7.68
C VAL A 110 0.43 8.10 -7.60
N ARG A 111 0.84 7.68 -6.40
CA ARG A 111 1.84 6.63 -6.22
C ARG A 111 1.18 5.26 -6.10
N ILE A 112 1.76 4.26 -6.74
CA ILE A 112 1.31 2.87 -6.69
C ILE A 112 2.33 2.05 -5.92
N LEU A 113 1.92 1.54 -4.76
CA LEU A 113 2.77 0.86 -3.78
C LEU A 113 2.31 -0.59 -3.63
N PRO A 114 2.87 -1.56 -4.39
CA PRO A 114 2.64 -2.96 -4.12
C PRO A 114 3.23 -3.38 -2.77
N GLY A 115 2.58 -4.33 -2.12
CA GLY A 115 3.09 -4.89 -0.87
C GLY A 115 4.28 -5.84 -1.08
N ILE A 116 5.28 -5.73 -0.20
CA ILE A 116 6.45 -6.63 -0.14
C ILE A 116 6.70 -7.07 1.31
N MET A 117 7.09 -8.33 1.50
CA MET A 117 7.58 -8.89 2.75
C MET A 117 9.03 -9.35 2.58
N PRO A 118 10.01 -8.50 2.91
CA PRO A 118 11.41 -8.87 2.89
C PRO A 118 11.80 -9.61 4.17
N ILE A 119 12.25 -10.85 4.02
CA ILE A 119 12.88 -11.65 5.07
C ILE A 119 14.37 -11.72 4.72
N THR A 120 15.21 -11.06 5.50
CA THR A 120 16.62 -10.86 5.17
C THR A 120 17.57 -11.17 6.32
N GLY A 121 18.82 -11.42 5.97
CA GLY A 121 19.94 -11.71 6.88
C GLY A 121 21.25 -11.41 6.17
N ARG A 122 22.37 -11.37 6.90
CA ARG A 122 23.70 -11.05 6.33
C ARG A 122 24.15 -12.10 5.31
N THR A 123 23.58 -13.29 5.39
CA THR A 123 23.77 -14.38 4.43
C THR A 123 22.43 -14.96 4.02
N GLN A 124 22.41 -15.65 2.87
CA GLN A 124 21.22 -16.36 2.41
C GLN A 124 20.71 -17.37 3.46
N LYS A 125 21.64 -18.05 4.14
CA LYS A 125 21.33 -19.00 5.20
C LYS A 125 20.62 -18.34 6.38
N GLU A 126 21.07 -17.16 6.83
CA GLU A 126 20.40 -16.43 7.91
C GLU A 126 18.96 -16.03 7.53
N ALA A 127 18.75 -15.59 6.27
CA ALA A 127 17.42 -15.26 5.78
C ALA A 127 16.48 -16.49 5.75
N GLU A 128 17.00 -17.64 5.31
CA GLU A 128 16.26 -18.90 5.28
C GLU A 128 15.95 -19.44 6.68
N GLU A 129 16.90 -19.33 7.61
CA GLU A 129 16.70 -19.69 9.02
C GLU A 129 15.60 -18.84 9.65
N LEU A 130 15.60 -17.52 9.42
CA LEU A 130 14.54 -16.62 9.88
C LEU A 130 13.19 -16.98 9.24
N ALA A 131 13.17 -17.25 7.92
CA ALA A 131 11.94 -17.66 7.24
C ALA A 131 11.36 -18.96 7.82
N LYS A 132 12.23 -19.89 8.22
CA LYS A 132 11.83 -21.15 8.84
C LYS A 132 11.38 -20.95 10.29
N GLU A 133 12.02 -20.08 11.04
CA GLU A 133 11.59 -19.71 12.39
C GLU A 133 10.17 -19.12 12.38
N LEU A 134 9.91 -18.19 11.45
CA LEU A 134 8.58 -17.59 11.28
C LEU A 134 7.52 -18.61 10.87
N GLU A 135 7.88 -19.56 10.00
CA GLU A 135 7.01 -20.67 9.64
C GLU A 135 6.68 -21.55 10.86
N ASN A 136 7.64 -21.81 11.75
CA ASN A 136 7.43 -22.58 12.98
C ASN A 136 6.53 -21.84 13.99
N CYS A 137 6.31 -20.53 13.83
CA CYS A 137 5.36 -19.76 14.65
C CYS A 137 3.90 -19.90 14.20
N ILE A 138 3.63 -20.55 13.06
CA ILE A 138 2.27 -20.75 12.57
C ILE A 138 1.56 -21.77 13.45
N HIS A 139 0.53 -21.32 14.16
CA HIS A 139 -0.33 -22.21 14.92
C HIS A 139 -1.27 -22.95 13.97
N GLU A 140 -1.02 -24.25 13.76
CA GLU A 140 -1.72 -25.10 12.79
C GLU A 140 -3.25 -24.92 12.80
N THR A 141 -3.89 -25.08 13.97
CA THR A 141 -5.36 -24.97 14.09
C THR A 141 -5.89 -23.60 13.65
N ASN A 142 -5.18 -22.52 13.99
CA ASN A 142 -5.61 -21.17 13.64
C ASN A 142 -5.32 -20.89 12.16
N GLY A 143 -4.18 -21.33 11.64
CA GLY A 143 -3.84 -21.20 10.23
C GLY A 143 -4.83 -21.94 9.33
N ARG A 144 -5.24 -23.16 9.72
CA ARG A 144 -6.31 -23.90 9.02
C ARG A 144 -7.62 -23.14 9.03
N ARG A 145 -8.08 -22.68 10.21
CA ARG A 145 -9.31 -21.89 10.33
C ARG A 145 -9.28 -20.61 9.49
N MET A 146 -8.12 -19.95 9.40
CA MET A 146 -7.95 -18.77 8.54
C MET A 146 -8.08 -19.13 7.06
N LEU A 147 -7.47 -20.24 6.63
CA LEU A 147 -7.57 -20.71 5.24
C LEU A 147 -9.00 -21.14 4.90
N GLU A 148 -9.66 -21.89 5.77
CA GLU A 148 -11.06 -22.30 5.63
C GLU A 148 -12.00 -21.10 5.51
N HIS A 149 -11.83 -20.11 6.39
CA HIS A 149 -12.61 -18.87 6.33
C HIS A 149 -12.35 -18.08 5.05
N PHE A 150 -11.09 -18.01 4.62
CA PHE A 150 -10.70 -17.30 3.40
C PHE A 150 -11.27 -17.96 2.14
N LEU A 151 -11.23 -19.28 2.07
CA LEU A 151 -11.75 -20.06 0.94
C LEU A 151 -13.25 -20.30 0.99
N ASP A 152 -13.86 -20.09 2.16
CA ASP A 152 -15.24 -20.49 2.49
C ASP A 152 -15.46 -21.98 2.22
N MET A 153 -14.57 -22.79 2.78
CA MET A 153 -14.49 -24.23 2.54
C MET A 153 -14.08 -24.96 3.82
N ASP A 154 -14.75 -26.07 4.14
CA ASP A 154 -14.31 -26.99 5.18
C ASP A 154 -13.15 -27.85 4.66
N LEU A 155 -12.03 -27.83 5.39
CA LEU A 155 -10.82 -28.57 5.07
C LEU A 155 -10.50 -29.60 6.15
N SER A 156 -11.36 -29.80 7.14
CA SER A 156 -11.10 -30.66 8.31
C SER A 156 -10.82 -32.13 7.97
N ASP A 157 -11.20 -32.58 6.77
CA ASP A 157 -10.96 -33.92 6.26
C ASP A 157 -9.62 -34.08 5.50
N LEU A 158 -8.87 -33.01 5.29
CA LEU A 158 -7.57 -33.02 4.61
C LEU A 158 -6.40 -32.88 5.59
N GLU A 159 -5.38 -33.70 5.40
CA GLU A 159 -4.10 -33.55 6.11
C GLU A 159 -3.35 -32.31 5.60
N LEU A 160 -2.41 -31.81 6.40
CA LEU A 160 -1.59 -30.65 6.02
C LEU A 160 -0.75 -30.88 4.76
N THR A 161 -0.37 -32.14 4.48
CA THR A 161 0.39 -32.52 3.30
C THR A 161 -0.46 -32.73 2.05
N ASP A 162 -1.79 -32.72 2.19
CA ASP A 162 -2.70 -32.94 1.07
C ASP A 162 -2.85 -31.67 0.25
N ARG A 163 -3.21 -31.84 -1.02
CA ARG A 163 -3.67 -30.73 -1.86
C ARG A 163 -5.19 -30.63 -1.80
N ILE A 164 -5.72 -29.41 -1.90
CA ILE A 164 -7.17 -29.21 -1.98
C ILE A 164 -7.64 -29.63 -3.39
N PRO A 165 -8.59 -30.58 -3.52
CA PRO A 165 -9.10 -30.99 -4.82
C PRO A 165 -9.74 -29.81 -5.57
N GLN A 166 -9.40 -29.65 -6.85
CA GLN A 166 -9.85 -28.50 -7.65
C GLN A 166 -11.37 -28.43 -7.79
N GLU A 167 -12.06 -29.57 -7.70
CA GLU A 167 -13.51 -29.69 -7.77
C GLU A 167 -14.22 -29.02 -6.59
N ARG A 168 -13.52 -28.78 -5.47
CA ARG A 168 -14.08 -28.05 -4.32
C ARG A 168 -14.15 -26.54 -4.56
N PHE A 169 -13.35 -26.02 -5.50
CA PHE A 169 -13.38 -24.61 -5.87
C PHE A 169 -14.54 -24.33 -6.83
N ILE A 170 -15.75 -24.26 -6.28
CA ILE A 170 -16.96 -23.98 -7.04
C ILE A 170 -16.90 -22.55 -7.59
N PRO A 171 -16.96 -22.34 -8.93
CA PRO A 171 -16.93 -21.01 -9.51
C PRO A 171 -18.10 -20.16 -9.03
N ASP A 172 -17.81 -18.97 -8.52
CA ASP A 172 -18.80 -18.00 -8.09
C ASP A 172 -18.36 -16.59 -8.53
N PRO A 173 -19.15 -15.90 -9.38
CA PRO A 173 -18.81 -14.56 -9.88
C PRO A 173 -18.64 -13.49 -8.79
N SER A 174 -19.14 -13.74 -7.57
CA SER A 174 -18.97 -12.84 -6.43
C SER A 174 -17.62 -13.01 -5.71
N ARG A 175 -16.88 -14.09 -6.01
CA ARG A 175 -15.57 -14.36 -5.41
C ARG A 175 -14.56 -13.33 -5.90
N MET A 176 -13.80 -12.78 -4.96
CA MET A 176 -12.76 -11.80 -5.23
C MET A 176 -11.59 -12.43 -5.99
N GLU A 177 -10.83 -11.62 -6.74
CA GLU A 177 -9.64 -12.07 -7.50
C GLU A 177 -8.66 -12.90 -6.66
N ARG A 178 -8.49 -12.54 -5.38
CA ARG A 178 -7.60 -13.27 -4.46
C ARG A 178 -8.05 -14.71 -4.21
N TRP A 179 -9.35 -14.99 -4.22
CA TRP A 179 -9.82 -16.38 -4.11
C TRP A 179 -9.38 -17.20 -5.33
N ASN A 180 -9.44 -16.62 -6.54
CA ASN A 180 -8.97 -17.26 -7.77
C ASN A 180 -7.46 -17.53 -7.74
N LEU A 181 -6.67 -16.62 -7.16
CA LEU A 181 -5.24 -16.86 -6.93
C LEU A 181 -5.01 -18.11 -6.07
N PHE A 182 -5.72 -18.25 -4.95
CA PHE A 182 -5.57 -19.42 -4.09
C PHE A 182 -6.04 -20.72 -4.74
N ARG A 183 -7.09 -20.66 -5.58
CA ARG A 183 -7.49 -21.81 -6.41
C ARG A 183 -6.34 -22.28 -7.30
N GLN A 184 -5.70 -21.35 -8.02
CA GLN A 184 -4.55 -21.67 -8.87
C GLN A 184 -3.37 -22.21 -8.06
N LEU A 185 -3.04 -21.58 -6.93
CA LEU A 185 -1.97 -22.06 -6.05
C LEU A 185 -2.24 -23.48 -5.53
N ALA A 186 -3.50 -23.82 -5.26
CA ALA A 186 -3.89 -25.14 -4.77
C ALA A 186 -3.69 -26.28 -5.79
N GLU A 187 -3.45 -25.98 -7.07
CA GLU A 187 -3.10 -26.99 -8.08
C GLU A 187 -1.75 -27.67 -7.75
N GLU A 188 -0.82 -26.88 -7.19
CA GLU A 188 0.55 -27.31 -6.93
C GLU A 188 0.91 -27.35 -5.44
N ARG A 189 0.13 -26.68 -4.58
CA ARG A 189 0.43 -26.49 -3.16
C ARG A 189 -0.44 -27.31 -2.22
N THR A 190 0.17 -27.76 -1.14
CA THR A 190 -0.50 -28.44 -0.03
C THR A 190 -1.29 -27.46 0.84
N VAL A 191 -2.16 -27.99 1.72
CA VAL A 191 -2.87 -27.20 2.74
C VAL A 191 -1.88 -26.42 3.60
N TRP A 192 -0.77 -27.03 4.04
CA TRP A 192 0.30 -26.34 4.78
C TRP A 192 0.90 -25.19 3.98
N GLU A 193 1.23 -25.41 2.72
CA GLU A 193 1.85 -24.38 1.87
C GLU A 193 0.90 -23.22 1.57
N LEU A 194 -0.41 -23.48 1.46
CA LEU A 194 -1.44 -22.45 1.33
C LEU A 194 -1.62 -21.68 2.65
N MET A 195 -1.61 -22.36 3.80
CA MET A 195 -1.61 -21.72 5.12
C MET A 195 -0.39 -20.82 5.30
N LEU A 196 0.79 -21.31 4.93
CA LEU A 196 2.05 -20.56 4.97
C LEU A 196 2.00 -19.34 4.04
N HIS A 197 1.50 -19.50 2.82
CA HIS A 197 1.35 -18.41 1.86
C HIS A 197 0.39 -17.33 2.37
N LEU A 198 -0.75 -17.74 2.93
CA LEU A 198 -1.73 -16.83 3.54
C LEU A 198 -1.14 -16.07 4.73
N SER A 199 -0.38 -16.77 5.58
CA SER A 199 0.17 -16.22 6.83
C SER A 199 1.30 -15.22 6.62
N ARG A 200 2.12 -15.38 5.56
CA ARG A 200 3.29 -14.53 5.33
C ARG A 200 2.91 -13.10 4.94
N ALA A 201 2.23 -12.97 3.82
CA ALA A 201 1.88 -11.65 3.29
C ALA A 201 0.52 -11.66 2.58
N VAL A 202 -0.32 -12.66 2.87
CA VAL A 202 -1.66 -12.77 2.32
C VAL A 202 -1.69 -12.62 0.78
N GLY A 203 -0.70 -13.15 0.08
CA GLY A 203 -0.56 -13.05 -1.39
C GLY A 203 0.21 -11.83 -1.92
N HIS A 204 0.73 -10.96 -1.05
CA HIS A 204 1.78 -10.01 -1.43
C HIS A 204 3.10 -10.74 -1.69
N ARG A 205 4.02 -10.05 -2.34
CA ARG A 205 5.33 -10.57 -2.71
C ARG A 205 6.17 -10.85 -1.45
N VAL A 206 6.63 -12.08 -1.28
CA VAL A 206 7.56 -12.47 -0.21
C VAL A 206 8.93 -12.71 -0.80
N MET A 207 9.97 -12.15 -0.21
CA MET A 207 11.36 -12.38 -0.62
C MET A 207 12.17 -12.86 0.57
N VAL A 208 12.79 -14.04 0.43
CA VAL A 208 13.74 -14.59 1.40
C VAL A 208 15.12 -14.57 0.77
N ALA A 209 15.88 -13.50 1.02
CA ALA A 209 17.16 -13.29 0.36
C ALA A 209 18.07 -12.32 1.12
N THR A 210 19.34 -12.24 0.69
CA THR A 210 20.28 -11.23 1.16
C THR A 210 19.84 -9.80 0.75
N PRO A 211 20.28 -8.76 1.49
CA PRO A 211 19.88 -7.38 1.24
C PRO A 211 20.14 -6.90 -0.19
N ASP A 212 21.30 -7.27 -0.76
CA ASP A 212 21.69 -6.91 -2.12
C ASP A 212 20.72 -7.48 -3.17
N LYS A 213 20.23 -8.70 -2.97
CA LYS A 213 19.28 -9.36 -3.88
C LYS A 213 17.87 -8.79 -3.75
N ILE A 214 17.45 -8.46 -2.53
CA ILE A 214 16.16 -7.78 -2.32
C ILE A 214 16.21 -6.39 -2.94
N ALA A 215 17.28 -5.62 -2.69
CA ALA A 215 17.47 -4.29 -3.26
C ALA A 215 17.52 -4.33 -4.80
N GLU A 216 18.28 -5.25 -5.40
CA GLU A 216 18.32 -5.46 -6.85
C GLU A 216 16.92 -5.64 -7.44
N SER A 217 16.10 -6.48 -6.82
CA SER A 217 14.75 -6.72 -7.34
C SER A 217 13.77 -5.58 -7.06
N MET A 218 13.93 -4.84 -5.96
CA MET A 218 13.15 -3.64 -5.70
C MET A 218 13.45 -2.54 -6.72
N ILE A 219 14.73 -2.38 -7.05
CA ILE A 219 15.19 -1.43 -8.07
C ILE A 219 14.64 -1.82 -9.44
N GLU A 220 14.76 -3.10 -9.81
CA GLU A 220 14.28 -3.61 -11.09
C GLU A 220 12.79 -3.31 -11.32
N TRP A 221 11.95 -3.50 -10.30
CA TRP A 221 10.51 -3.20 -10.34
C TRP A 221 10.22 -1.70 -10.42
N PHE A 222 10.97 -0.88 -9.67
CA PHE A 222 10.82 0.57 -9.73
C PHE A 222 11.18 1.10 -11.12
N GLU A 223 12.32 0.67 -11.66
CA GLU A 223 12.81 1.10 -12.98
C GLU A 223 11.95 0.61 -14.13
N SER A 224 11.37 -0.59 -14.02
CA SER A 224 10.46 -1.13 -15.04
C SER A 224 9.06 -0.52 -15.00
N ARG A 225 8.80 0.44 -14.10
CA ARG A 225 7.48 1.04 -13.87
C ARG A 225 6.44 0.00 -13.45
N ALA A 226 6.85 -0.96 -12.61
CA ALA A 226 5.94 -1.84 -11.88
C ALA A 226 5.37 -1.17 -10.60
N CYS A 227 6.08 -0.16 -10.06
CA CYS A 227 5.66 0.58 -8.87
C CYS A 227 6.28 1.97 -8.79
N ASP A 228 5.80 2.77 -7.83
CA ASP A 228 6.41 4.04 -7.40
C ASP A 228 7.11 3.92 -6.02
N GLY A 229 7.07 2.74 -5.40
CA GLY A 229 7.47 2.49 -4.01
C GLY A 229 6.91 1.17 -3.49
N TYR A 230 6.97 0.94 -2.18
CA TYR A 230 6.54 -0.31 -1.56
C TYR A 230 5.82 -0.13 -0.24
N ASN A 231 4.78 -0.94 -0.03
CA ASN A 231 4.22 -1.12 1.31
C ASN A 231 4.87 -2.33 1.99
N PHE A 232 5.64 -2.08 3.06
CA PHE A 232 6.37 -3.15 3.76
C PHE A 232 5.47 -3.90 4.73
N ASN A 233 5.25 -5.18 4.45
CA ASN A 233 4.77 -6.16 5.42
C ASN A 233 5.98 -6.68 6.19
N MET A 234 6.20 -6.16 7.40
CA MET A 234 7.36 -6.58 8.20
C MET A 234 7.21 -8.03 8.64
N PRO A 235 8.26 -8.87 8.51
CA PRO A 235 8.14 -10.30 8.77
C PRO A 235 7.97 -10.64 10.25
N SER A 236 8.51 -9.79 11.13
CA SER A 236 8.23 -9.78 12.56
C SER A 236 8.59 -8.41 13.14
N ILE A 237 8.01 -8.07 14.31
CA ILE A 237 8.27 -6.82 15.00
C ILE A 237 8.76 -7.12 16.44
N PRO A 238 9.87 -6.52 16.90
CA PRO A 238 10.73 -5.58 16.17
C PRO A 238 11.84 -6.25 15.33
N LEU A 239 12.15 -7.53 15.55
CA LEU A 239 13.38 -8.15 15.04
C LEU A 239 13.50 -8.14 13.52
N GLY A 240 12.47 -8.61 12.80
CA GLY A 240 12.45 -8.61 11.35
C GLY A 240 12.47 -7.19 10.75
N MET A 241 11.77 -6.26 11.39
CA MET A 241 11.81 -4.84 11.03
C MET A 241 13.21 -4.24 11.19
N ASN A 242 13.91 -4.55 12.29
CA ASN A 242 15.29 -4.10 12.49
C ASN A 242 16.23 -4.68 11.44
N ALA A 243 16.09 -5.96 11.07
CA ALA A 243 16.90 -6.55 10.00
C ALA A 243 16.72 -5.82 8.65
N VAL A 244 15.49 -5.41 8.34
CA VAL A 244 15.20 -4.58 7.15
C VAL A 244 15.88 -3.20 7.26
N PHE A 245 15.74 -2.52 8.40
CA PHE A 245 16.32 -1.19 8.59
C PHE A 245 17.85 -1.19 8.66
N ASP A 246 18.46 -2.19 9.28
CA ASP A 246 19.90 -2.25 9.51
C ASP A 246 20.66 -2.81 8.29
N LEU A 247 20.00 -3.59 7.43
CA LEU A 247 20.65 -4.28 6.32
C LEU A 247 20.16 -3.83 4.94
N LEU A 248 18.83 -3.73 4.74
CA LEU A 248 18.26 -3.42 3.42
C LEU A 248 18.22 -1.92 3.13
N VAL A 249 17.87 -1.08 4.11
CA VAL A 249 17.83 0.38 3.91
C VAL A 249 19.20 0.94 3.50
N PRO A 250 20.33 0.59 4.17
CA PRO A 250 21.65 1.06 3.75
C PRO A 250 22.02 0.63 2.32
N GLU A 251 21.66 -0.59 1.94
CA GLU A 251 21.89 -1.09 0.57
C GLU A 251 21.14 -0.26 -0.48
N LEU A 252 19.88 0.11 -0.19
CA LEU A 252 19.09 0.97 -1.07
C LEU A 252 19.62 2.41 -1.10
N GLN A 253 20.11 2.94 0.03
CA GLN A 253 20.74 4.26 0.12
C GLN A 253 22.03 4.33 -0.68
N GLU A 254 22.93 3.35 -0.53
CA GLU A 254 24.20 3.27 -1.27
C GLU A 254 23.97 3.25 -2.79
N ARG A 255 22.88 2.60 -3.23
CA ARG A 255 22.47 2.54 -4.65
C ARG A 255 21.68 3.78 -5.11
N GLY A 256 21.30 4.68 -4.21
CA GLY A 256 20.55 5.91 -4.51
C GLY A 256 19.03 5.73 -4.65
N TYR A 257 18.48 4.59 -4.22
CA TYR A 257 17.04 4.26 -4.27
C TYR A 257 16.33 4.41 -2.92
N PHE A 258 16.99 5.03 -1.95
CA PHE A 258 16.36 5.46 -0.72
C PHE A 258 16.99 6.76 -0.24
N ARG A 259 16.22 7.54 0.51
CA ARG A 259 16.66 8.84 1.03
C ARG A 259 17.58 8.69 2.23
N ASP A 260 18.56 9.59 2.36
CA ASP A 260 19.42 9.67 3.55
C ASP A 260 18.79 10.48 4.68
N ASP A 261 17.93 11.45 4.34
CA ASP A 261 17.24 12.30 5.30
C ASP A 261 15.86 12.73 4.77
N TYR A 262 15.01 13.25 5.65
CA TYR A 262 13.69 13.74 5.32
C TYR A 262 13.71 15.22 4.93
N VAL A 263 13.08 15.54 3.80
CA VAL A 263 12.85 16.92 3.35
C VAL A 263 11.36 17.27 3.49
N GLY A 264 11.08 18.48 3.98
CA GLY A 264 9.74 19.01 4.16
C GLY A 264 9.15 18.81 5.56
N ASP A 265 8.10 19.57 5.85
CA ASP A 265 7.47 19.67 7.16
C ASP A 265 6.17 18.88 7.24
N THR A 266 5.66 18.43 6.10
CA THR A 266 4.42 17.66 5.99
C THR A 266 4.65 16.22 5.56
N PHE A 267 3.70 15.34 5.88
CA PHE A 267 3.75 13.95 5.39
C PHE A 267 3.72 13.91 3.86
N ARG A 268 2.94 14.77 3.21
CA ARG A 268 2.87 14.87 1.74
C ARG A 268 4.24 15.20 1.12
N GLU A 269 4.98 16.15 1.70
CA GLU A 269 6.33 16.49 1.22
C GLU A 269 7.32 15.36 1.49
N ARG A 270 7.35 14.85 2.74
CA ARG A 270 8.28 13.79 3.15
C ARG A 270 8.09 12.50 2.35
N SER A 271 6.86 12.18 1.95
CA SER A 271 6.53 11.01 1.14
C SER A 271 6.72 11.23 -0.37
N GLY A 272 7.31 12.36 -0.80
CA GLY A 272 7.56 12.65 -2.21
C GLY A 272 6.30 12.86 -3.05
N LEU A 273 5.14 13.07 -2.42
CA LEU A 273 3.85 13.25 -3.10
C LEU A 273 3.67 14.67 -3.67
N ALA A 274 4.51 15.61 -3.26
CA ALA A 274 4.54 16.96 -3.81
C ALA A 274 5.32 17.05 -5.13
N MET A 275 6.14 16.04 -5.46
CA MET A 275 7.06 16.01 -6.61
C MET A 275 6.51 15.14 -7.75
N THR A 276 6.89 15.42 -8.98
CA THR A 276 6.73 14.53 -10.14
C THR A 276 7.79 13.41 -10.13
N GLN A 277 7.61 12.33 -10.92
CA GLN A 277 8.67 11.30 -11.03
C GLN A 277 9.94 11.83 -11.69
N GLU A 278 9.85 12.83 -12.58
CA GLU A 278 11.04 13.45 -13.17
C GLU A 278 11.82 14.25 -12.11
N GLU A 279 11.11 14.98 -11.25
CA GLU A 279 11.72 15.71 -10.12
C GLU A 279 12.30 14.76 -9.08
N LEU A 280 11.63 13.62 -8.82
CA LEU A 280 12.22 12.53 -8.04
C LEU A 280 13.50 12.07 -8.74
N GLY A 281 13.45 11.51 -9.95
CA GLY A 281 14.60 10.97 -10.68
C GLY A 281 15.84 11.89 -10.76
N LYS A 282 15.64 13.22 -10.75
CA LYS A 282 16.72 14.22 -10.73
C LYS A 282 17.27 14.50 -9.33
N ALA A 283 16.44 14.42 -8.30
CA ALA A 283 16.83 14.49 -6.90
C ALA A 283 17.42 13.13 -6.47
N ARG A 284 18.66 12.83 -6.88
CA ARG A 284 19.41 11.66 -6.37
C ARG A 284 19.28 11.65 -4.84
N ALA A 285 18.69 10.57 -4.29
CA ALA A 285 18.28 10.31 -2.89
C ALA A 285 16.77 10.42 -2.53
N THR A 286 15.83 9.96 -3.38
CA THR A 286 14.40 9.85 -2.94
C THR A 286 13.58 8.71 -3.58
N HIS A 287 14.18 7.61 -4.03
CA HIS A 287 13.50 6.72 -5.00
C HIS A 287 13.06 5.38 -4.44
N LEU A 288 12.27 5.41 -3.37
CA LEU A 288 11.24 4.43 -3.05
C LEU A 288 10.34 5.07 -1.99
N VAL A 289 9.05 5.25 -2.29
CA VAL A 289 8.03 5.72 -1.32
C VAL A 289 7.56 4.57 -0.45
#